data_AF-K9GBU4-F1
#
_entry.id   AF-K9GBU4-F1
#
_cell.length_a   1.000
_cell.length_b   1.000
_cell.length_c   1.000
_cell.angle_alpha   90.00
_cell.angle_beta   90.00
_cell.angle_gamma   90.00
#
_symmetry.space_group_name_H-M   'P 1'
#
loop_
_entity.id
_entity.type
_entity.pdbx_description
1 polymer ?
#
loop_
_entity_poly.entity_id
_entity_poly.type
_entity_poly.pdbx_seq_one_letter_code
_entity_poly.pdbx_strand_id
1 'polypeptide(L)'
;MERLSLNESPALAHRTPQQNQQFSQNALGPAGGPPQLPPQMFTTAAQLLDLTDKKLVLILRDGRKLIGVLRSWDQFANLVFQDTVERVYAGHLFADVPRGIFIVRGENVLLLGEVDLDREDDIPPTLTRASFEEVFELKKKEDAKRKKGDKKRYDELQALGFEPEHSGEILF
;
A
#
# COMPACT_ATOMS: atom_id res chain seq x y z
N MET A 1 -11.44 26.86 -58.78
CA MET A 1 -12.22 26.54 -59.99
C MET A 1 -11.24 26.00 -61.01
N GLU A 2 -11.48 24.76 -61.44
CA GLU A 2 -11.11 24.04 -62.68
C GLU A 2 -10.07 24.72 -63.62
N ARG A 3 -9.14 24.00 -64.27
CA ARG A 3 -9.45 22.98 -65.28
C ARG A 3 -8.25 22.06 -65.58
N LEU A 4 -8.57 20.76 -65.68
CA LEU A 4 -7.82 19.72 -66.36
C LEU A 4 -7.98 19.82 -67.89
N SER A 5 -6.94 19.41 -68.63
CA SER A 5 -6.97 18.75 -69.94
C SER A 5 -5.63 17.98 -70.01
N LEU A 6 -5.50 16.65 -70.03
CA LEU A 6 -6.16 15.54 -70.75
C LEU A 6 -6.05 15.65 -72.28
N ASN A 7 -4.89 15.22 -72.78
CA ASN A 7 -4.65 14.22 -73.84
C ASN A 7 -3.12 13.99 -73.89
N GLU A 8 -2.55 12.80 -74.03
CA GLU A 8 -2.93 11.67 -74.87
C GLU A 8 -2.28 10.35 -74.38
N SER A 9 -2.93 9.24 -74.73
CA SER A 9 -2.78 7.84 -74.26
C SER A 9 -1.92 6.99 -75.25
N PRO A 10 -1.99 5.63 -75.34
CA PRO A 10 -2.45 4.56 -74.44
C PRO A 10 -1.53 3.30 -74.40
N ALA A 11 -2.04 2.22 -73.77
CA ALA A 11 -1.61 0.81 -73.74
C ALA A 11 -0.71 0.45 -72.53
N LEU A 12 -1.10 -0.37 -71.55
CA LEU A 12 -2.00 -1.54 -71.53
C LEU A 12 -2.75 -1.65 -70.17
N ALA A 13 -3.99 -2.14 -70.21
CA ALA A 13 -4.86 -2.54 -69.08
C ALA A 13 -4.43 -3.92 -68.51
N HIS A 14 -4.80 -4.45 -67.32
CA HIS A 14 -5.90 -4.21 -66.37
C HIS A 14 -5.60 -4.96 -65.02
N ARG A 15 -5.88 -4.31 -63.87
CA ARG A 15 -6.31 -4.76 -62.52
C ARG A 15 -5.68 -5.96 -61.74
N THR A 16 -5.29 -5.62 -60.50
CA THR A 16 -5.02 -6.34 -59.20
C THR A 16 -5.99 -7.48 -58.78
N PRO A 17 -5.81 -8.27 -57.67
CA PRO A 17 -4.82 -8.23 -56.55
C PRO A 17 -4.22 -9.61 -56.06
N GLN A 18 -3.17 -9.55 -55.19
CA GLN A 18 -2.73 -10.54 -54.15
C GLN A 18 -2.24 -11.98 -54.52
N GLN A 19 -0.94 -12.28 -54.23
CA GLN A 19 -0.29 -13.54 -53.75
C GLN A 19 1.17 -13.60 -54.26
N ASN A 20 2.26 -13.68 -53.47
CA ASN A 20 2.78 -14.68 -52.50
C ASN A 20 4.00 -15.45 -53.10
N GLN A 21 4.95 -15.86 -52.22
CA GLN A 21 6.18 -16.69 -52.42
C GLN A 21 7.46 -15.91 -52.76
N GLN A 22 8.55 -15.94 -51.97
CA GLN A 22 9.31 -17.10 -51.44
C GLN A 22 10.02 -16.66 -50.13
N PHE A 23 9.84 -17.32 -48.98
CA PHE A 23 10.71 -18.41 -48.53
C PHE A 23 9.91 -19.48 -47.78
N SER A 24 9.92 -20.71 -48.29
CA SER A 24 9.61 -21.92 -47.54
C SER A 24 10.83 -22.36 -46.74
N GLN A 25 10.69 -22.43 -45.40
CA GLN A 25 10.92 -23.62 -44.57
C GLN A 25 11.12 -23.21 -43.11
N ASN A 26 10.06 -23.29 -42.32
CA ASN A 26 9.99 -24.28 -41.23
C ASN A 26 8.63 -24.19 -40.54
N ALA A 27 7.78 -25.17 -40.87
CA ALA A 27 6.60 -25.49 -40.09
C ALA A 27 7.04 -26.26 -38.83
N LEU A 28 7.01 -25.60 -37.68
CA LEU A 28 6.86 -26.23 -36.37
C LEU A 28 5.85 -25.35 -35.60
N GLY A 29 4.75 -25.96 -35.13
CA GLY A 29 3.54 -25.29 -34.65
C GLY A 29 3.75 -24.35 -33.45
N PRO A 30 2.67 -23.69 -32.97
CA PRO A 30 2.77 -22.83 -31.80
C PRO A 30 3.18 -23.71 -30.63
N ALA A 31 4.42 -23.54 -30.17
CA ALA A 31 4.83 -24.01 -28.86
C ALA A 31 3.98 -23.23 -27.86
N GLY A 32 2.82 -23.78 -27.52
CA GLY A 32 1.96 -23.32 -26.45
C GLY A 32 2.68 -23.50 -25.13
N GLY A 33 3.65 -22.62 -24.86
CA GLY A 33 4.06 -22.34 -23.50
C GLY A 33 2.83 -21.89 -22.72
N PRO A 34 2.78 -22.14 -21.40
CA PRO A 34 1.68 -21.66 -20.59
C PRO A 34 1.49 -20.16 -20.85
N PRO A 35 0.23 -19.68 -20.95
CA PRO A 35 -0.04 -18.27 -21.22
C PRO A 35 0.73 -17.43 -20.22
N GLN A 36 1.65 -16.59 -20.72
CA GLN A 36 2.34 -15.63 -19.86
C GLN A 36 1.28 -14.68 -19.31
N LEU A 37 1.15 -14.67 -17.98
CA LEU A 37 0.30 -13.71 -17.30
C LEU A 37 0.79 -12.30 -17.64
N PRO A 38 -0.12 -11.31 -17.70
CA PRO A 38 0.29 -9.91 -17.84
C PRO A 38 1.35 -9.58 -16.80
N PRO A 39 2.37 -8.78 -17.15
CA PRO A 39 3.49 -8.50 -16.26
C PRO A 39 2.96 -7.83 -14.98
N GLN A 40 3.01 -8.56 -13.87
CA GLN A 40 2.66 -8.00 -12.56
C GLN A 40 3.83 -7.16 -12.06
N MET A 41 3.57 -5.89 -11.77
CA MET A 41 4.58 -4.99 -11.24
C MET A 41 4.76 -5.24 -9.74
N PHE A 42 5.87 -5.86 -9.36
CA PHE A 42 6.24 -6.08 -7.96
C PHE A 42 7.06 -4.90 -7.41
N THR A 43 6.45 -3.72 -7.37
CA THR A 43 7.08 -2.53 -6.79
C THR A 43 6.22 -1.95 -5.67
N THR A 44 6.85 -1.31 -4.68
CA THR A 44 6.13 -0.56 -3.64
C THR A 44 5.16 0.45 -4.24
N ALA A 45 5.59 1.11 -5.32
CA ALA A 45 4.79 2.07 -6.05
C ALA A 45 3.53 1.44 -6.68
N ALA A 46 3.64 0.26 -7.29
CA ALA A 46 2.49 -0.45 -7.84
C ALA A 46 1.45 -0.78 -6.76
N GLN A 47 1.91 -1.25 -5.60
CA GLN A 47 1.01 -1.57 -4.48
C GLN A 47 0.32 -0.33 -3.91
N LEU A 48 1.03 0.79 -3.78
CA LEU A 48 0.45 2.03 -3.27
C LEU A 48 -0.48 2.71 -4.28
N LEU A 49 -0.24 2.52 -5.59
CA LEU A 49 -1.12 3.02 -6.63
C LEU A 49 -2.54 2.48 -6.46
N ASP A 50 -2.67 1.18 -6.25
CA ASP A 50 -3.95 0.49 -6.05
C ASP A 50 -4.67 0.87 -4.74
N LEU A 51 -3.95 1.53 -3.82
CA LEU A 51 -4.45 2.01 -2.52
C LEU A 51 -4.78 3.51 -2.54
N THR A 52 -4.52 4.20 -3.65
CA THR A 52 -4.81 5.63 -3.79
C THR A 52 -6.31 5.89 -3.69
N ASP A 53 -6.70 6.95 -2.99
CA ASP A 53 -8.08 7.34 -2.70
C ASP A 53 -8.89 6.33 -1.89
N LYS A 54 -8.23 5.34 -1.27
CA LYS A 54 -8.84 4.38 -0.36
C LYS A 54 -8.61 4.73 1.10
N LYS A 55 -9.53 4.27 1.96
CA LYS A 55 -9.39 4.38 3.41
C LYS A 55 -8.45 3.29 3.90
N LEU A 56 -7.36 3.69 4.56
CA LEU A 56 -6.34 2.78 5.05
C LEU A 56 -6.17 2.94 6.56
N VAL A 57 -5.74 1.85 7.20
CA VAL A 57 -5.12 1.86 8.51
C VAL A 57 -3.61 1.86 8.32
N LEU A 58 -2.92 2.72 9.05
CA LEU A 58 -1.47 2.90 9.05
C LEU A 58 -0.96 2.72 10.47
N ILE A 59 0.03 1.84 10.64
CA ILE A 59 0.74 1.66 11.90
C ILE A 59 2.14 2.26 11.75
N LEU A 60 2.50 3.12 12.68
CA LEU A 60 3.83 3.74 12.75
C LEU A 60 4.77 2.94 13.64
N ARG A 61 6.09 3.15 13.51
CA ARG A 61 7.09 2.49 14.36
C ARG A 61 6.96 2.79 15.86
N ASP A 62 6.39 3.93 16.21
CA ASP A 62 6.08 4.32 17.60
C ASP A 62 4.76 3.70 18.11
N GLY A 63 4.15 2.80 17.34
CA GLY A 63 2.95 2.05 17.71
C GLY A 63 1.64 2.81 17.53
N ARG A 64 1.68 4.07 17.07
CA ARG A 64 0.49 4.87 16.76
C ARG A 64 -0.26 4.27 15.57
N LYS A 65 -1.58 4.35 15.63
CA LYS A 65 -2.49 3.82 14.62
C LYS A 65 -3.28 4.97 14.03
N LEU A 66 -3.09 5.22 12.74
CA LEU A 66 -3.76 6.26 11.99
C LEU A 66 -4.73 5.61 11.02
N ILE A 67 -5.93 6.18 10.88
CA ILE A 67 -6.95 5.76 9.94
C ILE A 67 -7.30 6.97 9.11
N GLY A 68 -7.25 6.88 7.78
CA GLY A 68 -7.56 8.01 6.92
C GLY A 68 -7.56 7.62 5.44
N VAL A 69 -7.83 8.58 4.57
CA VAL A 69 -7.83 8.36 3.12
C VAL A 69 -6.47 8.73 2.52
N LEU A 70 -5.83 7.80 1.81
CA LEU A 70 -4.56 8.06 1.14
C LEU A 70 -4.79 8.96 -0.08
N ARG A 71 -4.15 10.13 -0.11
CA ARG A 71 -4.30 11.12 -1.21
C ARG A 71 -3.09 11.16 -2.14
N SER A 72 -1.89 11.00 -1.60
CA SER A 72 -0.67 10.96 -2.40
C SER A 72 0.42 10.19 -1.69
N TRP A 73 1.34 9.65 -2.47
CA TRP A 73 2.48 8.88 -1.99
C TRP A 73 3.66 9.03 -2.95
N ASP A 74 4.86 8.63 -2.51
CA ASP A 74 6.06 8.52 -3.36
C ASP A 74 6.73 7.14 -3.25
N GLN A 75 7.78 6.90 -4.04
CA GLN A 75 8.50 5.62 -4.05
C GLN A 75 9.22 5.29 -2.73
N PHE A 76 9.38 6.27 -1.83
CA PHE A 76 9.93 6.08 -0.49
C PHE A 76 8.85 5.83 0.56
N ALA A 77 7.58 5.71 0.14
CA ALA A 77 6.41 5.60 1.00
C ALA A 77 6.21 6.81 1.93
N ASN A 78 6.60 8.01 1.51
CA ASN A 78 6.08 9.22 2.15
C ASN A 78 4.60 9.35 1.78
N LEU A 79 3.72 9.49 2.77
CA LEU A 79 2.27 9.40 2.56
C LEU A 79 1.59 10.70 2.98
N VAL A 80 0.56 11.09 2.24
CA VAL A 80 -0.36 12.17 2.62
C VAL A 80 -1.73 11.58 2.82
N PHE A 81 -2.23 11.69 4.05
CA PHE A 81 -3.57 11.27 4.42
C PHE A 81 -4.48 12.48 4.60
N GLN A 82 -5.74 12.29 4.25
CA GLN A 82 -6.85 13.21 4.51
C GLN A 82 -7.82 12.56 5.50
N ASP A 83 -8.55 13.39 6.24
CA ASP A 83 -9.56 12.99 7.23
C ASP A 83 -9.00 11.96 8.23
N THR A 84 -7.75 12.17 8.60
CA THR A 84 -6.99 11.26 9.45
C THR A 84 -7.51 11.31 10.88
N VAL A 85 -7.73 10.15 11.46
CA VAL A 85 -8.04 9.93 12.86
C VAL A 85 -6.93 9.06 13.46
N GLU A 86 -6.39 9.48 14.59
CA GLU A 86 -5.51 8.64 15.38
C GLU A 86 -6.32 7.86 16.41
N ARG A 87 -6.27 6.53 16.33
CA ARG A 87 -6.98 5.64 17.25
C ARG A 87 -6.02 5.09 18.31
N VAL A 88 -6.29 5.42 19.57
CA VAL A 88 -5.50 4.95 20.71
C VAL A 88 -6.26 3.81 21.38
N TYR A 89 -5.53 2.74 21.71
CA TYR A 89 -6.07 1.56 22.40
C TYR A 89 -5.37 1.39 23.75
N ALA A 90 -6.13 1.06 24.78
CA ALA A 90 -5.62 0.70 26.11
C ALA A 90 -6.58 -0.29 26.78
N GLY A 91 -6.09 -1.47 27.16
CA GLY A 91 -6.93 -2.55 27.65
C GLY A 91 -8.12 -2.88 26.73
N HIS A 92 -9.34 -2.65 27.21
CA HIS A 92 -10.61 -2.85 26.50
C HIS A 92 -11.23 -1.53 26.01
N LEU A 93 -10.48 -0.44 26.05
CA LEU A 93 -10.93 0.89 25.67
C LEU A 93 -10.22 1.40 24.43
N PHE A 94 -10.92 2.22 23.64
CA PHE A 94 -10.32 2.99 22.56
C PHE A 94 -10.85 4.42 22.49
N ALA A 95 -10.04 5.31 21.93
CA ALA A 95 -10.40 6.70 21.68
C ALA A 95 -9.88 7.16 20.31
N ASP A 96 -10.65 8.03 19.66
CA ASP A 96 -10.36 8.57 18.33
C ASP A 96 -10.02 10.06 18.44
N VAL A 97 -8.86 10.44 17.92
CA VAL A 97 -8.36 11.82 17.92
C VAL A 97 -8.31 12.34 16.48
N PRO A 98 -9.09 13.37 16.11
CA PRO A 98 -9.02 13.93 14.77
C PRO A 98 -7.68 14.63 14.52
N ARG A 99 -7.04 14.30 13.40
CA ARG A 99 -5.77 14.90 12.94
C ARG A 99 -5.93 15.67 11.62
N GLY A 100 -6.95 15.35 10.82
CA GLY A 100 -7.22 16.02 9.55
C GLY A 100 -6.22 15.62 8.47
N ILE A 101 -5.53 16.59 7.87
CA ILE A 101 -4.47 16.31 6.88
C ILE A 101 -3.20 15.92 7.63
N PHE A 102 -2.64 14.76 7.30
CA PHE A 102 -1.47 14.21 7.98
C PHE A 102 -0.42 13.76 6.96
N ILE A 103 0.82 14.23 7.13
CA ILE A 103 1.95 13.83 6.28
C ILE A 103 2.84 12.90 7.09
N VAL A 104 3.06 11.70 6.55
CA VAL A 104 3.89 10.66 7.19
C VAL A 104 5.15 10.47 6.37
N ARG A 105 6.28 10.46 7.07
CA ARG A 105 7.57 10.14 6.49
C ARG A 105 7.74 8.63 6.36
N GLY A 106 8.19 8.16 5.19
CA GLY A 106 8.13 6.75 4.82
C GLY A 106 8.95 5.83 5.71
N GLU A 107 10.05 6.29 6.29
CA GLU A 107 10.80 5.44 7.23
C GLU A 107 10.02 5.14 8.50
N ASN A 108 9.05 5.97 8.91
CA ASN A 108 8.26 5.74 10.13
C ASN A 108 7.06 4.81 9.89
N VAL A 109 6.77 4.48 8.64
CA VAL A 109 5.73 3.52 8.27
C VAL A 109 6.20 2.12 8.67
N LEU A 110 5.42 1.44 9.51
CA LEU A 110 5.64 0.05 9.85
C LEU A 110 4.86 -0.85 8.89
N LEU A 111 3.54 -0.64 8.81
CA LEU A 111 2.64 -1.33 7.88
C LEU A 111 1.43 -0.46 7.60
N LEU A 112 0.76 -0.74 6.48
CA LEU A 112 -0.54 -0.17 6.14
C LEU A 112 -1.42 -1.21 5.44
N GLY A 113 -2.73 -1.03 5.54
CA GLY A 113 -3.70 -1.91 4.88
C GLY A 113 -5.01 -1.19 4.59
N GLU A 114 -5.68 -1.60 3.53
CA GLU A 114 -7.02 -1.13 3.19
C GLU A 114 -8.02 -1.53 4.27
N VAL A 115 -8.90 -0.60 4.63
CA VAL A 115 -9.98 -0.82 5.58
C VAL A 115 -11.24 -1.17 4.82
N ASP A 116 -11.87 -2.28 5.22
CA ASP A 116 -13.20 -2.65 4.77
C ASP A 116 -14.23 -1.76 5.48
N LEU A 117 -14.92 -0.91 4.70
CA LEU A 117 -15.87 0.07 5.21
C LEU A 117 -17.08 -0.58 5.89
N ASP A 118 -17.50 -1.76 5.43
CA ASP A 118 -18.67 -2.45 5.99
C ASP A 118 -18.37 -3.01 7.38
N ARG A 119 -17.10 -3.34 7.65
CA ARG A 119 -16.65 -3.94 8.91
C ARG A 119 -16.11 -2.93 9.90
N GLU A 120 -15.79 -1.73 9.46
CA GLU A 120 -15.21 -0.71 10.34
C GLU A 120 -16.18 -0.26 11.44
N ASP A 121 -17.48 -0.23 11.12
CA ASP A 121 -18.54 0.11 12.06
C ASP A 121 -18.84 -1.01 13.06
N ASP A 122 -18.43 -2.25 12.75
CA ASP A 122 -18.58 -3.42 13.61
C ASP A 122 -17.52 -3.45 14.70
N ILE A 123 -17.70 -2.61 15.72
CA ILE A 123 -16.81 -2.60 16.90
C ILE A 123 -17.01 -3.91 17.68
N PRO A 124 -15.95 -4.70 17.92
CA PRO A 124 -16.05 -5.92 18.71
C PRO A 124 -16.62 -5.64 20.11
N PRO A 125 -17.45 -6.53 20.68
CA PRO A 125 -18.06 -6.33 22.00
C PRO A 125 -17.04 -6.28 23.14
N THR A 126 -15.80 -6.70 22.89
CA THR A 126 -14.67 -6.59 23.83
C THR A 126 -14.08 -5.19 23.92
N LEU A 127 -14.47 -4.27 23.04
CA LEU A 127 -13.87 -2.95 22.89
C LEU A 127 -14.92 -1.85 23.07
N THR A 128 -14.67 -0.93 23.99
CA THR A 128 -15.59 0.18 24.32
C THR A 128 -14.96 1.52 24.01
N ARG A 129 -15.71 2.42 23.36
CA ARG A 129 -15.24 3.79 23.11
C ARG A 129 -15.28 4.60 24.41
N ALA A 130 -14.18 5.27 24.73
CA ALA A 130 -14.05 6.11 25.92
C ALA A 130 -13.47 7.49 25.58
N SER A 131 -13.35 8.35 26.60
CA SER A 131 -12.73 9.66 26.43
C SER A 131 -11.23 9.54 26.14
N PHE A 132 -10.67 10.48 25.37
CA PHE A 132 -9.24 10.47 25.07
C PHE A 132 -8.38 10.51 26.35
N GLU A 133 -8.78 11.32 27.34
CA GLU A 133 -8.03 11.47 28.59
C GLU A 133 -7.95 10.15 29.37
N GLU A 134 -9.07 9.43 29.49
CA GLU A 134 -9.13 8.14 30.17
C GLU A 134 -8.26 7.09 29.48
N VAL A 135 -8.38 6.96 28.16
CA VAL A 135 -7.61 5.99 27.36
C VAL A 135 -6.11 6.34 27.39
N PHE A 136 -5.77 7.63 27.30
CA PHE A 136 -4.39 8.10 27.33
C PHE A 136 -3.72 7.82 28.68
N GLU A 137 -4.40 8.09 29.80
CA GLU A 137 -3.87 7.80 31.12
C GLU A 137 -3.71 6.29 31.36
N LEU A 138 -4.64 5.47 30.87
CA LEU A 138 -4.50 4.00 30.91
C LEU A 138 -3.32 3.53 30.07
N LYS A 139 -3.20 4.02 28.83
CA LYS A 139 -2.11 3.69 27.90
C LYS A 139 -0.74 4.04 28.50
N LYS A 140 -0.63 5.24 29.08
CA LYS A 140 0.59 5.72 29.74
C LYS A 140 1.00 4.82 30.91
N LYS A 141 0.04 4.34 31.71
CA LYS A 141 0.29 3.38 32.79
C LYS A 141 0.76 2.03 32.26
N GLU A 142 0.14 1.52 31.19
CA GLU A 142 0.53 0.27 30.53
C GLU A 142 1.94 0.34 29.94
N ASP A 143 2.26 1.39 29.19
CA ASP A 143 3.57 1.58 28.57
C ASP A 143 4.68 1.75 29.63
N ALA A 144 4.40 2.47 30.73
CA ALA A 144 5.34 2.61 31.84
C ALA A 144 5.59 1.26 32.56
N LYS A 145 4.55 0.44 32.73
CA LYS A 145 4.67 -0.91 33.31
C LYS A 145 5.47 -1.82 32.39
N ARG A 146 5.19 -1.81 31.08
CA ARG A 146 5.94 -2.58 30.07
C ARG A 146 7.42 -2.18 30.08
N LYS A 147 7.74 -0.88 30.01
CA LYS A 147 9.13 -0.39 30.02
C LYS A 147 9.92 -0.86 31.26
N LYS A 148 9.29 -0.89 32.43
CA LYS A 148 9.91 -1.42 33.66
C LYS A 148 10.13 -2.94 33.59
N GLY A 149 9.14 -3.68 33.07
CA GLY A 149 9.22 -5.12 32.87
C GLY A 149 10.31 -5.52 31.87
N ASP A 150 10.36 -4.83 30.74
CA ASP A 150 11.35 -5.06 29.68
C ASP A 150 12.75 -4.75 30.17
N LYS A 151 12.94 -3.66 30.92
CA LYS A 151 14.23 -3.35 31.54
C LYS A 151 14.68 -4.47 32.49
N LYS A 152 13.79 -4.96 33.35
CA LYS A 152 14.13 -6.05 34.27
C LYS A 152 14.51 -7.32 33.50
N ARG A 153 13.73 -7.70 32.49
CA ARG A 153 14.00 -8.86 31.63
C ARG A 153 15.32 -8.70 30.87
N TYR A 154 15.61 -7.49 30.39
CA TYR A 154 16.86 -7.15 29.72
C TYR A 154 18.05 -7.40 30.64
N ASP A 155 18.01 -6.89 31.86
CA ASP A 155 19.07 -7.05 32.85
C ASP A 155 19.30 -8.54 33.20
N GLU A 156 18.22 -9.32 33.35
CA GLU A 156 18.29 -10.77 33.61
C GLU A 156 18.89 -11.56 32.42
N LEU A 157 18.49 -11.24 31.19
CA LEU A 157 18.98 -11.90 29.98
C LEU A 157 20.46 -11.58 29.70
N GLN A 158 20.86 -10.32 29.93
CA GLN A 158 22.26 -9.93 29.82
C GLN A 158 23.16 -10.67 30.80
N ALA A 159 22.70 -10.89 32.04
CA ALA A 159 23.45 -11.67 33.02
C ALA A 159 23.68 -13.13 32.59
N LEU A 160 22.84 -13.65 31.69
CA LEU A 160 22.96 -14.98 31.10
C LEU A 160 23.76 -15.00 29.79
N GLY A 161 24.31 -13.86 29.35
CA GLY A 161 25.10 -13.74 28.13
C GLY A 161 24.28 -13.58 26.85
N PHE A 162 22.96 -13.34 26.95
CA PHE A 162 22.15 -12.98 25.79
C PHE A 162 22.28 -11.48 25.51
N GLU A 163 22.37 -11.10 24.24
CA GLU A 163 22.23 -9.72 23.80
C GLU A 163 20.76 -9.50 23.41
N PRO A 164 19.96 -8.78 24.21
CA PRO A 164 18.59 -8.49 23.84
C PRO A 164 18.63 -7.43 22.73
N GLU A 165 17.95 -7.68 21.61
CA GLU A 165 17.81 -6.64 20.57
C GLU A 165 17.23 -5.36 21.18
N HIS A 166 17.71 -4.20 20.71
CA HIS A 166 17.22 -2.87 21.11
C HIS A 166 15.77 -2.58 20.63
N SER A 167 14.98 -3.62 20.36
CA SER A 167 13.59 -3.55 19.91
C SER A 167 12.64 -2.92 20.93
N GLY A 168 13.12 -2.54 22.13
CA GLY A 168 12.34 -1.77 23.12
C GLY A 168 11.85 -0.39 22.62
N GLU A 169 12.39 0.13 21.52
CA GLU A 169 11.84 1.32 20.84
C GLU A 169 10.76 0.97 19.80
N ILE A 170 10.65 -0.29 19.38
CA ILE A 170 9.66 -0.73 18.39
C ILE A 170 8.41 -1.18 19.15
N LEU A 171 7.41 -0.32 19.13
CA LEU A 171 6.15 -0.52 19.83
C LEU A 171 5.18 -1.24 18.89
N PHE A 172 5.09 -2.56 19.01
CA PHE A 172 4.02 -3.35 18.38
C PHE A 172 2.76 -3.36 19.27
#